data_AF-A0A8S3K3A5-F1
#
_entry.id   AF-A0A8S3K3A5-F1
#
_cell.length_a   1.000
_cell.length_b   1.000
_cell.length_c   1.000
_cell.angle_alpha   90.00
_cell.angle_beta   90.00
_cell.angle_gamma   90.00
#
_symmetry.space_group_name_H-M   'P 1'
#
loop_
_entity.id
_entity.type
_entity.pdbx_description
1 polymer ?
#
loop_
_entity_poly.entity_id
_entity_poly.type
_entity_poly.pdbx_seq_one_letter_code
_entity_poly.pdbx_strand_id
1 'polypeptide(L)'
;AILFGVLYLGQVRLDLYSNNIFDPYYQNNQTYPNLTTECTENYLIYRSTDGRCNDLNISSMGMYQNRFGRNTNITINQVLNKLDMLLHPHPLKLNDLMTRKNGTFIKSPNLNLLAAAWTQFQTHDWFLHTNDLNRPPIVIPKDGGGYASKNGPIWKP
;
A
#
# COMPACT_ATOMS: atom_id res chain seq x y z
N ALA A 1 -2.15 35.09 5.19
CA ALA A 1 -1.93 33.74 5.75
C ALA A 1 -2.23 32.63 4.74
N ILE A 2 -3.44 32.55 4.17
CA ILE A 2 -3.83 31.49 3.23
C ILE A 2 -2.92 31.42 1.99
N LEU A 3 -2.63 32.56 1.35
CA LEU A 3 -1.75 32.59 0.17
C LEU A 3 -0.38 31.96 0.44
N PHE A 4 0.29 32.36 1.52
CA PHE A 4 1.59 31.79 1.91
C PHE A 4 1.48 30.29 2.22
N GLY A 5 0.41 29.85 2.87
CA GLY A 5 0.15 28.43 3.11
C GLY A 5 -0.02 27.64 1.80
N VAL A 6 -0.76 28.19 0.83
CA VAL A 6 -0.94 27.56 -0.49
C VAL A 6 0.37 27.50 -1.26
N LEU A 7 1.16 28.58 -1.26
CA LEU A 7 2.48 28.60 -1.88
C LEU A 7 3.42 27.56 -1.26
N TYR A 8 3.42 27.47 0.07
CA TYR A 8 4.20 26.46 0.80
C TYR A 8 3.79 25.03 0.43
N LEU A 9 2.49 24.72 0.45
CA LEU A 9 2.00 23.40 0.03
C LEU A 9 2.30 23.11 -1.45
N GLY A 10 2.26 24.13 -2.29
CA GLY A 10 2.70 24.05 -3.69
C GLY A 10 4.15 23.61 -3.82
N GLN A 11 5.06 24.23 -3.05
CA GLN A 11 6.46 23.85 -3.01
C GLN A 11 6.65 22.42 -2.50
N VAL A 12 6.07 22.07 -1.35
CA VAL A 12 6.14 20.71 -0.78
C VAL A 12 5.67 19.67 -1.80
N ARG A 13 4.59 19.96 -2.52
CA ARG A 13 4.08 19.07 -3.56
C ARG A 13 5.10 18.85 -4.68
N LEU A 14 5.74 19.91 -5.18
CA LEU A 14 6.78 19.80 -6.22
C LEU A 14 7.99 18.98 -5.75
N ASP A 15 8.40 19.17 -4.50
CA ASP A 15 9.49 18.41 -3.90
C ASP A 15 9.13 16.92 -3.80
N LEU A 16 7.91 16.60 -3.36
CA LEU A 16 7.41 15.22 -3.31
C LEU A 16 7.26 14.59 -4.71
N TYR A 17 6.79 15.33 -5.71
CA TYR A 17 6.73 14.83 -7.09
C TYR A 17 8.10 14.44 -7.61
N SER A 18 9.12 15.24 -7.28
CA SER A 18 10.48 15.04 -7.79
C SER A 18 11.23 13.92 -7.05
N ASN A 19 10.91 13.69 -5.77
CA ASN A 19 11.72 12.83 -4.89
C ASN A 19 10.98 11.63 -4.29
N ASN A 20 9.66 11.51 -4.51
CA ASN A 20 8.80 10.53 -3.84
C ASN A 20 7.86 9.79 -4.80
N ILE A 21 8.25 9.62 -6.05
CA ILE A 21 7.53 8.76 -7.00
C ILE A 21 8.52 7.75 -7.57
N PHE A 22 8.42 6.52 -7.09
CA PHE A 22 9.29 5.41 -7.48
C PHE A 22 8.45 4.32 -8.14
N ASP A 23 8.76 4.03 -9.40
CA ASP A 23 8.08 3.02 -10.20
C ASP A 23 8.75 1.64 -10.03
N PRO A 24 8.02 0.62 -9.54
CA PRO A 24 8.57 -0.71 -9.30
C PRO A 24 8.93 -1.48 -10.57
N TYR A 25 8.42 -1.09 -11.75
CA TYR A 25 8.83 -1.69 -13.02
C TYR A 25 10.20 -1.15 -13.42
N TYR A 26 10.35 0.18 -13.54
CA TYR A 26 11.61 0.80 -13.94
C TYR A 26 12.74 0.55 -12.94
N GLN A 27 12.48 0.56 -11.63
CA GLN A 27 13.49 0.28 -10.61
C GLN A 27 14.11 -1.12 -10.73
N ASN A 28 13.40 -2.07 -11.34
CA ASN A 28 13.89 -3.44 -11.52
C ASN A 28 14.27 -3.74 -12.99
N ASN A 29 14.44 -2.71 -13.84
CA ASN A 29 14.65 -2.85 -15.28
C ASN A 29 13.57 -3.71 -15.96
N GLN A 30 12.32 -3.59 -15.51
CA GLN A 30 11.16 -4.28 -16.07
C GLN A 30 10.27 -3.27 -16.78
N THR A 31 9.51 -3.75 -17.76
CA THR A 31 8.46 -2.97 -18.42
C THR A 31 7.11 -3.27 -17.79
N TYR A 32 6.18 -2.36 -18.01
CA TYR A 32 4.76 -2.62 -17.76
C TYR A 32 4.26 -3.84 -18.55
N PRO A 33 3.25 -4.57 -18.04
CA PRO A 33 2.65 -5.69 -18.74
C PRO A 33 2.14 -5.28 -20.13
N ASN A 34 2.57 -6.01 -21.16
CA ASN A 34 2.04 -5.79 -22.51
C ASN A 34 0.67 -6.47 -22.64
N LEU A 35 -0.32 -5.73 -23.11
CA LEU A 35 -1.67 -6.24 -23.28
C LEU A 35 -1.85 -6.80 -24.68
N THR A 36 -2.55 -7.93 -24.77
CA THR A 36 -2.98 -8.49 -26.07
C THR A 36 -4.09 -7.66 -26.72
N THR A 37 -4.81 -6.87 -25.93
CA THR A 37 -5.88 -5.99 -26.40
C THR A 37 -5.30 -4.65 -26.84
N GLU A 38 -5.54 -4.28 -28.09
CA GLU A 38 -5.21 -2.95 -28.61
C GLU A 38 -6.13 -1.89 -27.99
N CYS A 39 -5.55 -0.77 -27.58
CA CYS A 39 -6.31 0.37 -27.08
C CYS A 39 -6.90 1.15 -28.27
N THR A 40 -8.18 0.92 -28.57
CA THR A 40 -8.91 1.64 -29.60
C THR A 40 -9.38 3.03 -29.13
N GLU A 41 -9.82 3.88 -30.04
CA GLU A 41 -10.32 5.24 -29.74
C GLU A 41 -11.48 5.26 -28.73
N ASN A 42 -12.23 4.15 -28.63
CA ASN A 42 -13.35 4.06 -27.68
C ASN A 42 -12.87 4.25 -26.23
N TYR A 43 -11.65 3.85 -25.87
CA TYR A 43 -11.13 4.03 -24.50
C TYR A 43 -10.93 5.51 -24.10
N LEU A 44 -11.05 6.46 -25.03
CA LEU A 44 -11.02 7.90 -24.73
C LEU A 44 -12.29 8.41 -24.05
N ILE A 45 -13.41 7.69 -24.17
CA ILE A 45 -14.74 8.17 -23.75
C ILE A 45 -15.39 7.35 -22.63
N TYR A 46 -14.78 6.25 -22.22
CA TYR A 46 -15.28 5.44 -21.10
C TYR A 46 -14.14 4.84 -20.28
N ARG A 47 -14.47 4.46 -19.04
CA ARG A 47 -13.56 3.71 -18.15
C ARG A 47 -13.80 2.22 -18.35
N SER A 48 -12.76 1.51 -18.72
CA SER A 48 -12.79 0.05 -18.80
C SER A 48 -13.01 -0.57 -17.42
N THR A 49 -13.62 -1.75 -17.40
CA THR A 49 -14.01 -2.43 -16.16
C THR A 49 -12.82 -2.86 -15.30
N ASP A 50 -11.66 -3.05 -15.92
CA ASP A 50 -10.41 -3.41 -15.24
C ASP A 50 -9.38 -2.28 -15.21
N GLY A 51 -9.72 -1.10 -15.75
CA GLY A 51 -8.90 0.11 -15.73
C GLY A 51 -7.83 0.21 -16.82
N ARG A 52 -7.78 -0.72 -17.80
CA ARG A 52 -6.84 -0.66 -18.93
C ARG A 52 -7.10 0.54 -19.86
N CYS A 53 -6.06 0.91 -20.60
CA CYS A 53 -6.07 1.92 -21.67
C CYS A 53 -6.49 3.33 -21.21
N ASN A 54 -6.26 3.66 -19.94
CA ASN A 54 -6.39 5.03 -19.45
C ASN A 54 -5.21 5.90 -19.89
N ASP A 55 -3.99 5.36 -19.83
CA ASP A 55 -2.83 5.86 -20.58
C ASP A 55 -2.69 5.02 -21.85
N LEU A 56 -2.73 5.66 -23.02
CA LEU A 56 -2.64 4.96 -24.31
C LEU A 56 -1.22 4.48 -24.63
N ASN A 57 -0.19 5.13 -24.09
CA ASN A 57 1.20 4.73 -24.29
C ASN A 57 1.58 3.57 -23.36
N ILE A 58 1.00 3.56 -22.15
CA ILE A 58 1.19 2.50 -21.16
C ILE A 58 -0.18 1.93 -20.83
N SER A 59 -0.69 1.12 -21.75
CA SER A 59 -2.06 0.57 -21.72
C SER A 59 -2.41 -0.15 -20.42
N SER A 60 -1.42 -0.71 -19.73
CA SER A 60 -1.65 -1.38 -18.45
C SER A 60 -1.61 -0.47 -17.23
N MET A 61 -1.24 0.80 -17.35
CA MET A 61 -1.09 1.69 -16.20
C MET A 61 -2.43 1.88 -15.47
N GLY A 62 -2.43 1.63 -14.16
CA GLY A 62 -3.61 1.82 -13.31
C GLY A 62 -4.66 0.72 -13.37
N MET A 63 -4.47 -0.31 -14.22
CA MET A 63 -5.38 -1.45 -14.29
C MET A 63 -5.23 -2.40 -13.08
N TYR A 64 -6.26 -3.18 -12.79
CA TYR A 64 -6.21 -4.37 -11.92
C TYR A 64 -4.98 -5.28 -12.20
N GLN A 65 -4.45 -5.94 -11.15
CA GLN A 65 -3.22 -6.76 -11.22
C GLN A 65 -1.93 -6.03 -11.64
N ASN A 66 -1.88 -4.70 -11.48
CA ASN A 66 -0.60 -3.99 -11.54
C ASN A 66 0.07 -3.83 -10.18
N ARG A 67 1.38 -3.55 -10.23
CA ARG A 67 2.19 -3.31 -9.05
C ARG A 67 1.87 -1.97 -8.41
N PHE A 68 1.92 -1.94 -7.07
CA PHE A 68 1.89 -0.70 -6.30
C PHE A 68 3.18 0.09 -6.47
N GLY A 69 3.03 1.38 -6.79
CA GLY A 69 4.11 2.36 -6.69
C GLY A 69 4.69 2.48 -5.28
N ARG A 70 5.78 3.23 -5.14
CA ARG A 70 6.38 3.55 -3.85
C ARG A 70 6.63 5.06 -3.74
N ASN A 71 6.42 5.61 -2.54
CA ASN A 71 6.79 7.00 -2.24
C ASN A 71 8.14 7.12 -1.52
N THR A 72 8.78 6.00 -1.25
CA THR A 72 10.12 5.92 -0.64
C THR A 72 11.01 5.05 -1.50
N ASN A 73 12.30 5.36 -1.53
CA ASN A 73 13.30 4.61 -2.30
C ASN A 73 13.72 3.33 -1.55
N ILE A 74 12.75 2.46 -1.24
CA ILE A 74 12.99 1.17 -0.60
C ILE A 74 13.08 0.07 -1.66
N THR A 75 14.21 -0.63 -1.69
CA THR A 75 14.45 -1.75 -2.60
C THR A 75 13.95 -3.06 -1.99
N ILE A 76 13.62 -4.03 -2.85
CA ILE A 76 13.22 -5.37 -2.40
C ILE A 76 14.31 -6.03 -1.55
N ASN A 77 15.59 -5.85 -1.90
CA ASN A 77 16.72 -6.41 -1.15
C ASN A 77 16.81 -5.84 0.27
N GLN A 78 16.57 -4.53 0.45
CA GLN A 78 16.52 -3.92 1.77
C GLN A 78 15.39 -4.49 2.64
N VAL A 79 14.25 -4.84 2.03
CA VAL A 79 13.13 -5.51 2.72
C VAL A 79 13.49 -6.95 3.07
N LEU A 80 14.00 -7.72 2.11
CA LEU A 80 14.34 -9.14 2.29
C LEU A 80 15.45 -9.34 3.34
N ASN A 81 16.37 -8.40 3.45
CA ASN A 81 17.45 -8.43 4.46
C ASN A 81 16.95 -8.20 5.90
N LYS A 82 15.70 -7.77 6.09
CA LYS A 82 15.09 -7.50 7.41
C LYS A 82 13.94 -8.46 7.75
N LEU A 83 13.81 -9.58 7.05
CA LEU A 83 12.72 -10.54 7.29
C LEU A 83 12.75 -11.15 8.70
N ASP A 84 13.92 -11.24 9.31
CA ASP A 84 14.11 -11.66 10.71
C ASP A 84 13.49 -10.67 11.71
N MET A 85 13.33 -9.40 11.32
CA MET A 85 12.67 -8.37 12.13
C MET A 85 11.14 -8.38 12.00
N LEU A 86 10.54 -9.24 11.17
CA LEU A 86 9.11 -9.20 10.88
C LEU A 86 8.22 -9.35 12.14
N LEU A 87 8.67 -10.14 13.11
CA LEU A 87 7.98 -10.38 14.39
C LEU A 87 8.67 -9.67 15.57
N HIS A 88 9.58 -8.71 15.30
CA HIS A 88 10.32 -8.00 16.34
C HIS A 88 10.14 -6.46 16.25
N PRO A 89 9.58 -5.80 17.28
CA PRO A 89 9.01 -6.39 18.50
C PRO A 89 7.78 -7.25 18.19
N HIS A 90 7.42 -8.14 19.12
CA HIS A 90 6.27 -9.03 18.96
C HIS A 90 5.02 -8.25 18.53
N PRO A 91 4.35 -8.57 17.40
CA PRO A 91 3.28 -7.74 16.85
C PRO A 91 2.13 -7.47 17.83
N LEU A 92 1.81 -8.42 18.71
CA LEU A 92 0.78 -8.22 19.74
C LEU A 92 1.15 -7.15 20.78
N LYS A 93 2.44 -6.82 20.97
CA LYS A 93 2.82 -5.69 21.84
C LYS A 93 2.35 -4.34 21.27
N LEU A 94 2.10 -4.23 19.96
CA LEU A 94 1.50 -3.02 19.40
C LEU A 94 0.03 -2.86 19.80
N ASN A 95 -0.65 -3.94 20.20
CA ASN A 95 -2.04 -3.83 20.65
C ASN A 95 -2.12 -2.91 21.87
N ASP A 96 -1.18 -2.99 22.81
CA ASP A 96 -1.16 -2.12 23.99
C ASP A 96 -1.00 -0.62 23.62
N LEU A 97 -0.38 -0.32 22.47
CA LEU A 97 -0.22 1.03 21.94
C LEU A 97 -1.49 1.55 21.23
N MET A 98 -2.24 0.65 20.57
CA MET A 98 -3.38 1.00 19.73
C MET A 98 -4.74 0.78 20.42
N THR A 99 -4.76 0.10 21.57
CA THR A 99 -5.97 -0.13 22.35
C THR A 99 -6.35 1.13 23.11
N ARG A 100 -7.65 1.44 23.14
CA ARG A 100 -8.18 2.54 23.95
C ARG A 100 -7.99 2.20 25.42
N LYS A 101 -7.15 2.94 26.13
CA LYS A 101 -6.79 2.71 27.55
C LYS A 101 -8.00 2.54 28.48
N ASN A 102 -9.12 3.21 28.20
CA ASN A 102 -10.33 3.17 29.03
C ASN A 102 -11.56 2.58 28.31
N GLY A 103 -11.37 1.96 27.14
CA GLY A 103 -12.46 1.40 26.32
C GLY A 103 -13.49 2.42 25.78
N THR A 104 -13.37 3.70 26.11
CA THR A 104 -14.38 4.71 25.79
C THR A 104 -14.27 5.25 24.36
N PHE A 105 -15.41 5.51 23.74
CA PHE A 105 -15.44 6.17 22.44
C PHE A 105 -15.03 7.66 22.54
N ILE A 106 -13.89 8.04 21.96
CA ILE A 106 -13.50 9.44 21.77
C ILE A 106 -14.17 9.98 20.50
N LYS A 107 -15.10 10.93 20.67
CA LYS A 107 -15.82 11.58 19.57
C LYS A 107 -14.95 12.64 18.91
N SER A 108 -14.97 12.70 17.58
CA SER A 108 -14.49 13.88 16.83
C SER A 108 -15.60 14.93 16.75
N PRO A 109 -15.35 16.20 17.08
CA PRO A 109 -16.34 17.26 16.93
C PRO A 109 -16.67 17.56 15.47
N ASN A 110 -15.79 17.19 14.53
CA ASN A 110 -15.85 17.60 13.12
C ASN A 110 -16.17 16.45 12.16
N LEU A 111 -16.23 15.20 12.65
CA LEU A 111 -16.47 14.03 11.80
C LEU A 111 -17.59 13.16 12.36
N ASN A 112 -18.45 12.69 11.46
CA ASN A 112 -19.48 11.71 11.75
C ASN A 112 -19.07 10.32 11.25
N LEU A 113 -19.90 9.31 11.51
CA LEU A 113 -19.63 7.93 11.08
C LEU A 113 -19.69 7.75 9.56
N LEU A 114 -20.43 8.60 8.83
CA LEU A 114 -20.47 8.53 7.36
C LEU A 114 -19.10 8.86 6.76
N ALA A 115 -18.32 9.76 7.37
CA ALA A 115 -16.95 10.03 6.92
C ALA A 115 -16.04 8.79 7.03
N ALA A 116 -16.22 7.98 8.08
CA ALA A 116 -15.51 6.71 8.22
C ALA A 116 -15.95 5.69 7.17
N ALA A 117 -17.26 5.52 6.98
CA ALA A 117 -17.82 4.62 5.96
C ALA A 117 -17.38 5.01 4.54
N TRP A 118 -17.39 6.31 4.23
CA TRP A 118 -16.91 6.84 2.95
C TRP A 118 -15.43 6.54 2.74
N THR A 119 -14.59 6.73 3.76
CA THR A 119 -13.15 6.42 3.66
C THR A 119 -12.92 4.94 3.35
N GLN A 120 -13.67 4.03 4.00
CA GLN A 120 -13.61 2.60 3.67
C GLN A 120 -14.16 2.29 2.28
N PHE A 121 -15.23 2.96 1.85
CA PHE A 121 -15.76 2.83 0.50
C PHE A 121 -14.71 3.22 -0.56
N GLN A 122 -13.98 4.32 -0.33
CA GLN A 122 -12.87 4.71 -1.20
C GLN A 122 -11.73 3.68 -1.22
N THR A 123 -11.36 3.07 -0.09
CA THR A 123 -10.29 2.05 -0.11
C THR A 123 -10.70 0.79 -0.86
N HIS A 124 -12.00 0.44 -0.87
CA HIS A 124 -12.54 -0.65 -1.67
C HIS A 124 -12.47 -0.38 -3.18
N ASP A 125 -12.47 0.89 -3.60
CA ASP A 125 -12.26 1.30 -4.99
C ASP A 125 -10.77 1.34 -5.37
N TRP A 126 -9.92 1.86 -4.47
CA TRP A 126 -8.54 2.19 -4.83
C TRP A 126 -7.55 1.03 -4.83
N PHE A 127 -7.55 0.17 -3.81
CA PHE A 127 -6.48 -0.82 -3.68
C PHE A 127 -6.80 -2.03 -2.81
N LEU A 128 -6.23 -3.17 -3.23
CA LEU A 128 -6.22 -4.42 -2.51
C LEU A 128 -4.87 -5.13 -2.76
N HIS A 129 -4.25 -5.68 -1.71
CA HIS A 129 -3.13 -6.60 -1.90
C HIS A 129 -3.66 -7.99 -2.25
N THR A 130 -3.05 -8.65 -3.23
CA THR A 130 -3.33 -10.07 -3.49
C THR A 130 -2.62 -10.95 -2.45
N ASN A 131 -3.26 -12.07 -2.11
CA ASN A 131 -2.63 -13.07 -1.25
C ASN A 131 -1.71 -13.96 -2.10
N ASP A 132 -0.53 -14.28 -1.56
CA ASP A 132 0.32 -15.33 -2.13
C ASP A 132 -0.18 -16.69 -1.64
N LEU A 133 -0.96 -17.39 -2.48
CA LEU A 133 -1.52 -18.70 -2.15
C LEU A 133 -0.45 -19.80 -2.06
N ASN A 134 0.78 -19.54 -2.51
CA ASN A 134 1.87 -20.51 -2.45
C ASN A 134 2.72 -20.38 -1.18
N ARG A 135 2.48 -19.35 -0.35
CA ARG A 135 3.19 -19.18 0.92
C ARG A 135 2.35 -19.67 2.09
N PRO A 136 2.94 -20.41 3.05
CA PRO A 136 2.25 -20.73 4.28
C PRO A 136 1.91 -19.44 5.03
N PRO A 137 0.76 -19.39 5.74
CA PRO A 137 0.42 -18.25 6.58
C PRO A 137 1.52 -17.97 7.60
N ILE A 138 1.78 -16.67 7.86
CA ILE A 138 2.66 -16.27 8.96
C ILE A 138 1.95 -16.60 10.27
N VAL A 139 2.55 -17.49 11.07
CA VAL A 139 2.04 -17.86 12.39
C VAL A 139 2.54 -16.85 13.42
N ILE A 140 1.62 -16.19 14.11
CA ILE A 140 1.92 -15.27 15.22
C ILE A 140 1.69 -16.01 16.53
N PRO A 141 2.73 -16.27 17.34
CA PRO A 141 2.59 -16.92 18.65
C PRO A 141 1.74 -16.08 19.61
N LYS A 142 0.91 -16.74 20.42
CA LYS A 142 0.00 -16.07 21.38
C LYS A 142 0.67 -15.70 22.70
N ASP A 143 1.74 -16.41 23.05
CA ASP A 143 2.52 -16.26 24.28
C ASP A 143 3.50 -15.07 24.24
N GLY A 144 3.58 -14.37 23.11
CA GLY A 144 4.57 -13.31 22.90
C GLY A 144 5.97 -13.84 22.57
N GLY A 145 6.14 -15.16 22.47
CA GLY A 145 7.39 -15.85 22.21
C GLY A 145 7.49 -16.33 20.77
N GLY A 146 8.44 -15.78 20.00
CA GLY A 146 8.78 -16.31 18.68
C GLY A 146 9.67 -15.36 17.90
N TYR A 147 10.74 -15.91 17.33
CA TYR A 147 11.56 -15.22 16.35
C TYR A 147 11.11 -15.66 14.96
N ALA A 148 10.96 -14.71 14.04
CA ALA A 148 10.80 -15.03 12.63
C ALA A 148 12.12 -15.65 12.14
N SER A 149 12.18 -16.98 11.99
CA SER A 149 13.29 -17.62 11.29
C SER A 149 13.06 -17.45 9.78
N LYS A 150 14.14 -17.26 9.00
CA LYS A 150 14.10 -17.24 7.53
C LYS A 150 13.45 -18.48 6.89
N ASN A 151 13.17 -19.55 7.66
CA ASN A 151 12.80 -20.87 7.17
C ASN A 151 11.44 -21.42 7.68
N GLY A 152 10.59 -20.64 8.39
CA GLY A 152 9.37 -21.20 9.02
C GLY A 152 9.70 -22.12 10.22
N PRO A 153 8.74 -22.51 11.09
CA PRO A 153 9.01 -22.53 12.51
C PRO A 153 9.63 -23.83 13.01
N ILE A 154 10.46 -23.75 14.05
CA ILE A 154 10.33 -24.67 15.17
C ILE A 154 10.12 -23.82 16.41
N TRP A 155 8.84 -23.71 16.81
CA TRP A 155 8.49 -23.50 18.20
C TRP A 155 8.84 -24.78 18.95
N LYS A 156 9.64 -24.68 20.02
CA LYS A 156 9.70 -25.74 21.03
C LYS A 156 9.13 -25.17 22.34
N PRO A 157 8.23 -25.92 23.00
CA PRO A 157 7.58 -25.52 24.25
C PRO A 157 8.59 -25.16 25.34
#